data_AF-A0A1Y3BQI1-F1
#
_entry.id   AF-A0A1Y3BQI1-F1
#
_cell.length_a   1.000
_cell.length_b   1.000
_cell.length_c   1.000
_cell.angle_alpha   90.00
_cell.angle_beta   90.00
_cell.angle_gamma   90.00
#
_symmetry.space_group_name_H-M   'P 1'
#
loop_
_entity.id
_entity.type
_entity.pdbx_description
1 polymer ?
#
loop_
_entity_poly.entity_id
_entity_poly.type
_entity_poly.pdbx_seq_one_letter_code
_entity_poly.pdbx_strand_id
1 'polypeptide(L)'
;FDIIPIINTNDAVVSPALPDVDLEGVISVNDNDILAAHLAVEVNSDALFLLSDVNGIYTKPPSQEGARLLHTYDPSISQSITFGEGSRVGTGGMESKVNSAVWALNRGVSVVICNGMQDDAIANIMSGKRVGTFFTQIPEQIESTQAMIQN
;
A
#
# COMPACT_ATOMS: atom_id res chain seq x y z
N PHE A 1 -0.92 -11.63 27.71
CA PHE A 1 0.50 -11.39 27.41
C PHE A 1 0.53 -10.25 26.42
N ASP A 2 1.20 -9.15 26.75
CA ASP A 2 1.35 -8.00 25.85
C ASP A 2 2.71 -8.15 25.15
N ILE A 3 2.74 -9.03 24.15
CA ILE A 3 3.93 -9.31 23.35
C ILE A 3 3.80 -8.56 22.03
N ILE A 4 4.87 -7.87 21.62
CA ILE A 4 4.97 -7.22 20.31
C ILE A 4 5.81 -8.14 19.41
N PRO A 5 5.22 -8.83 18.42
CA PRO A 5 5.97 -9.69 17.52
C PRO A 5 6.85 -8.86 16.58
N ILE A 6 8.09 -9.33 16.36
CA ILE A 6 9.00 -8.79 15.36
C ILE A 6 9.17 -9.87 14.30
N ILE A 7 8.70 -9.60 13.10
CA ILE A 7 8.65 -10.54 11.98
C ILE A 7 9.44 -9.95 10.83
N ASN A 8 10.20 -10.79 10.12
CA ASN A 8 10.98 -10.42 8.94
C ASN A 8 10.91 -11.56 7.92
N THR A 9 11.18 -11.26 6.66
CA THR A 9 11.49 -12.28 5.66
C THR A 9 12.68 -13.12 6.13
N ASN A 10 12.64 -14.41 5.80
CA ASN A 10 13.75 -15.32 6.12
C ASN A 10 14.75 -15.37 4.96
N ASP A 11 15.48 -14.27 4.76
CA ASP A 11 16.39 -14.06 3.61
C ASP A 11 17.51 -15.11 3.51
N ALA A 12 17.73 -15.92 4.55
CA ALA A 12 18.77 -16.96 4.60
C ALA A 12 18.39 -18.25 3.84
N VAL A 13 17.10 -18.49 3.57
CA VAL A 13 16.61 -19.75 2.96
C VAL A 13 15.69 -19.55 1.77
N VAL A 14 15.31 -18.31 1.43
CA VAL A 14 14.48 -18.06 0.26
C VAL A 14 15.31 -18.37 -0.99
N SER A 15 14.82 -19.32 -1.78
CA SER A 15 15.41 -19.63 -3.08
C SER A 15 15.32 -18.40 -3.99
N PRO A 16 16.31 -18.14 -4.87
CA PRO A 16 16.23 -17.03 -5.81
C PRO A 16 14.89 -17.07 -6.52
N ALA A 17 14.23 -15.92 -6.68
CA ALA A 17 13.04 -15.83 -7.49
C ALA A 17 13.37 -16.42 -8.88
N LEU A 18 12.84 -17.60 -9.18
CA LEU A 18 12.94 -18.12 -10.54
C LEU A 18 11.98 -17.27 -11.37
N PRO A 19 12.43 -16.68 -12.49
CA PRO A 19 11.49 -16.07 -13.41
C PRO A 19 10.50 -17.18 -13.81
N ASP A 20 9.21 -16.90 -13.69
CA ASP A 20 8.09 -17.76 -14.09
C ASP A 20 7.63 -18.87 -13.13
N VAL A 21 7.96 -18.81 -11.82
CA VAL A 21 7.32 -19.66 -10.79
C VAL A 21 6.36 -18.89 -9.87
N ASP A 22 5.46 -18.09 -10.46
CA ASP A 22 4.16 -17.79 -9.83
C ASP A 22 3.23 -19.02 -9.92
N LEU A 23 3.77 -20.21 -9.63
CA LEU A 23 3.01 -21.46 -9.64
C LEU A 23 2.29 -21.61 -8.30
N GLU A 24 0.97 -21.78 -8.39
CA GLU A 24 0.11 -22.21 -7.28
C GLU A 24 0.15 -21.34 -6.01
N GLY A 25 0.19 -20.01 -6.17
CA GLY A 25 -0.05 -19.08 -5.06
C GLY A 25 1.11 -18.93 -4.08
N VAL A 26 2.29 -19.51 -4.37
CA VAL A 26 3.50 -19.27 -3.59
C VAL A 26 4.29 -18.13 -4.23
N ILE A 27 3.91 -16.91 -3.87
CA ILE A 27 4.67 -15.71 -4.25
C ILE A 27 5.96 -15.71 -3.43
N SER A 28 7.10 -15.49 -4.09
CA SER A 28 8.36 -15.30 -3.37
C SER A 28 8.26 -14.06 -2.49
N VAL A 29 8.19 -14.26 -1.17
CA VAL A 29 8.16 -13.19 -0.16
C VAL A 29 9.58 -12.65 0.04
N ASN A 30 10.15 -12.10 -1.03
CA ASN A 30 11.44 -11.41 -1.02
C ASN A 30 11.27 -9.90 -0.75
N ASP A 31 10.05 -9.45 -0.48
CA ASP A 31 9.70 -8.07 -0.20
C ASP A 31 8.90 -8.01 1.11
N ASN A 32 9.40 -7.25 2.09
CA ASN A 32 8.76 -7.06 3.38
C ASN A 32 7.38 -6.37 3.25
N ASP A 33 7.14 -5.62 2.15
CA ASP A 33 5.82 -5.02 1.89
C ASP A 33 4.75 -6.10 1.66
N ILE A 34 5.09 -7.15 0.90
CA ILE A 34 4.21 -8.30 0.65
C ILE A 34 4.01 -9.08 1.96
N LEU A 35 5.10 -9.36 2.70
CA LEU A 35 5.00 -10.04 3.99
C LEU A 35 4.05 -9.32 4.95
N ALA A 36 4.22 -8.00 5.08
CA ALA A 36 3.41 -7.19 5.97
C ALA A 36 1.93 -7.16 5.54
N ALA A 37 1.66 -7.05 4.24
CA ALA A 37 0.30 -7.11 3.70
C ALA A 37 -0.39 -8.44 3.99
N HIS A 38 0.28 -9.57 3.70
CA HIS A 38 -0.24 -10.91 3.97
C HIS A 38 -0.46 -11.14 5.46
N LEU A 39 0.51 -10.77 6.29
CA LEU A 39 0.40 -10.91 7.73
C LEU A 39 -0.77 -10.10 8.29
N ALA A 40 -0.91 -8.83 7.87
CA ALA A 40 -1.98 -7.94 8.34
C ALA A 40 -3.37 -8.51 8.02
N VAL A 41 -3.53 -9.10 6.82
CA VAL A 41 -4.77 -9.80 6.46
C VAL A 41 -4.96 -11.06 7.31
N GLU A 42 -3.94 -11.90 7.47
CA GLU A 42 -4.05 -13.16 8.21
C GLU A 42 -4.42 -12.95 9.69
N VAL A 43 -3.89 -11.89 10.31
CA VAL A 43 -4.20 -11.54 11.69
C VAL A 43 -5.44 -10.65 11.84
N ASN A 44 -6.16 -10.35 10.76
CA ASN A 44 -7.32 -9.46 10.72
C ASN A 44 -7.04 -8.06 11.33
N SER A 45 -5.91 -7.46 10.98
CA SER A 45 -5.56 -6.11 11.42
C SER A 45 -6.53 -5.07 10.88
N ASP A 46 -6.92 -4.09 11.71
CA ASP A 46 -7.70 -2.93 11.25
C ASP A 46 -6.91 -2.08 10.25
N ALA A 47 -5.58 -1.98 10.44
CA ALA A 47 -4.72 -1.17 9.61
C ALA A 47 -3.30 -1.74 9.44
N LEU A 48 -2.69 -1.40 8.31
CA LEU A 48 -1.30 -1.63 7.95
C LEU A 48 -0.62 -0.29 7.65
N PHE A 49 0.49 -0.01 8.33
CA PHE A 49 1.31 1.18 8.06
C PHE A 49 2.63 0.77 7.41
N LEU A 50 2.79 1.13 6.14
CA LEU A 50 4.03 0.95 5.38
C LEU A 50 4.90 2.20 5.56
N LEU A 51 5.82 2.12 6.51
CA LEU A 51 6.79 3.17 6.83
C LEU A 51 7.98 3.08 5.86
N SER A 52 8.06 4.00 4.90
CA SER A 52 9.08 4.03 3.84
C SER A 52 9.98 5.27 3.95
N ASP A 53 10.97 5.38 3.08
CA ASP A 53 11.76 6.60 2.82
C ASP A 53 11.05 7.64 1.92
N VAL A 54 9.82 7.37 1.49
CA VAL A 54 9.01 8.27 0.65
C VAL A 54 7.87 8.90 1.46
N ASN A 55 7.48 10.12 1.11
CA ASN A 55 6.38 10.81 1.79
C ASN A 55 5.01 10.17 1.55
N GLY A 56 4.84 9.39 0.49
CA GLY A 56 3.59 8.79 0.06
C GLY A 56 3.54 8.70 -1.47
N ILE A 57 2.34 8.49 -2.02
CA ILE A 57 2.11 8.45 -3.47
C ILE A 57 1.99 9.86 -4.01
N TYR A 58 2.69 10.15 -5.11
CA TYR A 58 2.55 11.38 -5.85
C TYR A 58 1.79 11.15 -7.16
N THR A 59 1.14 12.19 -7.68
CA THR A 59 0.46 12.16 -8.99
C THR A 59 1.38 11.75 -10.14
N LYS A 60 2.68 12.02 -10.00
CA LYS A 60 3.77 11.66 -10.91
C LYS A 60 5.08 11.71 -10.11
N PRO A 61 6.23 11.27 -10.65
CA PRO A 61 7.48 11.23 -9.89
C PRO A 61 7.78 12.56 -9.20
N PRO A 62 8.15 12.57 -7.89
CA PRO A 62 8.32 13.80 -7.11
C PRO A 62 9.35 14.80 -7.66
N SER A 63 10.28 14.32 -8.47
CA SER A 63 11.28 15.13 -9.16
C SER A 63 10.73 15.93 -10.35
N GLN A 64 9.51 15.64 -10.81
CA GLN A 64 8.89 16.33 -11.95
C GLN A 64 8.07 17.55 -11.51
N GLU A 65 8.09 18.59 -12.34
CA GLU A 65 7.35 19.83 -12.07
C GLU A 65 5.84 19.57 -11.94
N GLY A 66 5.24 20.09 -10.87
CA GLY A 66 3.82 19.93 -10.57
C GLY A 66 3.42 18.56 -10.01
N ALA A 67 4.37 17.73 -9.57
CA ALA A 67 4.08 16.56 -8.76
C ALA A 67 3.41 16.98 -7.43
N ARG A 68 2.34 16.28 -7.04
CA ARG A 68 1.60 16.56 -5.81
C ARG A 68 1.42 15.28 -5.01
N LEU A 69 1.65 15.36 -3.70
CA LEU A 69 1.36 14.26 -2.78
C LEU A 69 -0.15 14.01 -2.74
N LEU A 70 -0.55 12.76 -2.92
CA LEU A 70 -1.91 12.30 -2.73
C LEU A 70 -2.09 11.92 -1.26
N HIS A 71 -3.00 12.60 -0.56
CA HIS A 71 -3.34 12.21 0.81
C HIS A 71 -4.28 11.01 0.88
N THR A 72 -4.94 10.70 -0.24
CA THR A 72 -5.84 9.57 -0.38
C THR A 72 -5.59 8.91 -1.72
N TYR A 73 -5.57 7.58 -1.75
CA TYR A 73 -5.45 6.77 -2.95
C TYR A 73 -6.62 5.82 -3.07
N ASP A 74 -7.25 5.83 -4.24
CA ASP A 74 -8.27 4.87 -4.64
C ASP A 74 -7.72 4.04 -5.82
N PRO A 75 -7.85 2.71 -5.81
CA PRO A 75 -7.38 1.87 -6.92
C PRO A 75 -7.96 2.25 -8.31
N SER A 76 -9.15 2.85 -8.37
CA SER A 76 -9.79 3.33 -9.61
C SER A 76 -9.02 4.45 -10.31
N ILE A 77 -8.21 5.24 -9.57
CA ILE A 77 -7.40 6.31 -10.16
C ILE A 77 -6.01 5.83 -10.60
N SER A 78 -5.71 4.53 -10.48
CA SER A 78 -4.40 3.94 -10.81
C SER A 78 -3.88 4.32 -12.21
N GLN A 79 -4.75 4.34 -13.22
CA GLN A 79 -4.38 4.71 -14.60
C GLN A 79 -3.96 6.17 -14.78
N SER A 80 -4.28 7.04 -13.81
CA SER A 80 -3.93 8.46 -13.84
C SER A 80 -2.60 8.78 -13.14
N ILE A 81 -1.96 7.77 -12.54
CA ILE A 81 -0.74 7.92 -11.75
C ILE A 81 0.42 7.27 -12.50
N THR A 82 1.55 7.96 -12.54
CA THR A 82 2.81 7.42 -13.07
C THR A 82 3.77 7.21 -11.93
N PHE A 83 4.17 5.95 -11.71
CA PHE A 83 5.23 5.62 -10.77
C PHE A 83 6.60 5.87 -11.42
N GLY A 84 7.56 6.36 -10.64
CA GLY A 84 8.95 6.49 -11.07
C GLY A 84 9.65 5.13 -11.13
N GLU A 85 10.86 5.11 -11.68
CA GLU A 85 11.69 3.90 -11.69
C GLU A 85 11.97 3.39 -10.27
N GLY A 86 12.15 2.06 -10.15
CA GLY A 86 12.49 1.40 -8.89
C GLY A 86 13.81 1.90 -8.29
N SER A 87 13.97 1.73 -6.98
CA SER A 87 15.19 2.11 -6.26
C SER A 87 16.43 1.39 -6.81
N ARG A 88 17.56 2.11 -6.90
CA ARG A 88 18.85 1.55 -7.37
C ARG A 88 19.44 0.51 -6.41
N VAL A 89 18.96 0.43 -5.17
CA VAL A 89 19.54 -0.38 -4.08
C VAL A 89 18.53 -1.34 -3.42
N GLY A 90 17.29 -1.40 -3.90
CA GLY A 90 16.26 -2.30 -3.39
C GLY A 90 15.50 -2.99 -4.51
N THR A 91 15.02 -4.21 -4.26
CA THR A 91 14.15 -4.97 -5.18
C THR A 91 12.73 -4.40 -5.27
N GLY A 92 12.35 -3.49 -4.37
CA GLY A 92 11.00 -2.90 -4.28
C GLY A 92 10.94 -1.44 -4.75
N GLY A 93 9.99 -1.16 -5.64
CA GLY A 93 9.62 0.20 -6.08
C GLY A 93 8.29 0.67 -5.47
N MET A 94 7.90 1.92 -5.76
CA MET A 94 6.59 2.45 -5.37
C MET A 94 5.44 1.57 -5.89
N GLU A 95 5.59 1.01 -7.08
CA GLU A 95 4.60 0.10 -7.66
C GLU A 95 4.38 -1.17 -6.82
N SER A 96 5.45 -1.82 -6.33
CA SER A 96 5.35 -2.99 -5.43
C SER A 96 4.60 -2.65 -4.13
N LYS A 97 4.92 -1.49 -3.54
CA LYS A 97 4.25 -0.98 -2.33
C LYS A 97 2.77 -0.75 -2.57
N VAL A 98 2.42 -0.11 -3.68
CA VAL A 98 1.03 0.14 -4.06
C VAL A 98 0.30 -1.19 -4.27
N ASN A 99 0.89 -2.15 -4.97
CA ASN A 99 0.28 -3.45 -5.20
C ASN A 99 0.00 -4.19 -3.89
N SER A 100 0.97 -4.20 -2.97
CA SER A 100 0.81 -4.80 -1.62
C SER A 100 -0.29 -4.10 -0.81
N ALA A 101 -0.32 -2.77 -0.85
CA ALA A 101 -1.33 -1.96 -0.17
C ALA A 101 -2.76 -2.19 -0.74
N VAL A 102 -2.90 -2.23 -2.07
CA VAL A 102 -4.17 -2.53 -2.74
C VAL A 102 -4.64 -3.95 -2.44
N TRP A 103 -3.71 -4.92 -2.39
CA TRP A 103 -4.03 -6.30 -2.04
C TRP A 103 -4.62 -6.43 -0.64
N ALA A 104 -4.05 -5.72 0.34
CA ALA A 104 -4.53 -5.67 1.72
C ALA A 104 -5.87 -4.89 1.84
N LEU A 105 -5.98 -3.75 1.16
CA LEU A 105 -7.22 -2.95 1.09
C LEU A 105 -8.40 -3.77 0.59
N ASN A 106 -8.22 -4.53 -0.50
CA ASN A 106 -9.26 -5.37 -1.08
C ASN A 106 -9.71 -6.52 -0.15
N ARG A 107 -8.99 -6.75 0.95
CA ARG A 107 -9.29 -7.75 1.98
C ARG A 107 -9.69 -7.11 3.32
N GLY A 108 -10.02 -5.82 3.31
CA GLY A 108 -10.58 -5.12 4.46
C GLY A 108 -9.57 -4.48 5.40
N VAL A 109 -8.27 -4.52 5.08
CA VAL A 109 -7.22 -3.87 5.88
C VAL A 109 -6.98 -2.46 5.36
N SER A 110 -7.17 -1.44 6.19
CA SER A 110 -6.85 -0.06 5.80
C SER A 110 -5.33 0.11 5.69
N VAL A 111 -4.83 0.82 4.67
CA VAL A 111 -3.37 0.97 4.48
C VAL A 111 -2.96 2.43 4.46
N VAL A 112 -1.80 2.73 5.05
CA VAL A 112 -1.11 4.02 4.90
C VAL A 112 0.31 3.78 4.41
N ILE A 113 0.70 4.46 3.34
CA ILE A 113 2.12 4.62 2.97
C ILE A 113 2.56 6.00 3.40
N CYS A 114 3.61 6.09 4.22
CA CYS A 114 4.16 7.37 4.66
C CYS A 114 5.67 7.30 4.90
N ASN A 115 6.27 8.47 5.16
CA ASN A 115 7.67 8.56 5.53
C ASN A 115 7.88 8.09 6.98
N GLY A 116 8.59 6.98 7.15
CA GLY A 116 8.94 6.42 8.46
C GLY A 116 9.92 7.26 9.26
N MET A 117 10.60 8.22 8.64
CA MET A 117 11.51 9.16 9.30
C MET A 117 10.81 10.41 9.83
N GLN A 118 9.50 10.56 9.59
CA GLN A 118 8.74 11.68 10.14
C GLN A 118 8.46 11.47 11.64
N ASP A 119 8.71 12.51 12.44
CA ASP A 119 8.44 12.46 13.88
C ASP A 119 6.98 12.09 14.16
N ASP A 120 6.81 11.17 15.12
CA ASP A 120 5.51 10.68 15.59
C ASP A 120 4.60 10.18 14.46
N ALA A 121 5.15 9.66 13.34
CA ALA A 121 4.35 9.27 12.17
C ALA A 121 3.15 8.39 12.53
N ILE A 122 3.38 7.31 13.28
CA ILE A 122 2.32 6.38 13.72
C ILE A 122 1.28 7.11 14.58
N ALA A 123 1.71 7.85 15.61
CA ALA A 123 0.79 8.57 16.49
C ALA A 123 -0.03 9.63 15.74
N ASN A 124 0.60 10.31 14.77
CA ASN A 124 -0.05 11.29 13.91
C ASN A 124 -1.12 10.62 13.02
N ILE A 125 -0.82 9.47 12.40
CA ILE A 125 -1.80 8.69 11.63
C ILE A 125 -2.98 8.28 12.53
N MET A 126 -2.68 7.72 13.70
CA MET A 126 -3.71 7.28 14.67
C MET A 126 -4.59 8.44 15.18
N SER A 127 -4.06 9.66 15.19
CA SER A 127 -4.81 10.88 15.53
C SER A 127 -5.65 11.46 14.38
N GLY A 128 -5.66 10.82 13.21
CA GLY A 128 -6.40 11.25 12.02
C GLY A 128 -5.73 12.38 11.23
N LYS A 129 -4.44 12.68 11.49
CA LYS A 129 -3.70 13.63 10.66
C LYS A 129 -3.40 13.03 9.30
N ARG A 130 -3.39 13.88 8.27
CA ARG A 130 -3.04 13.50 6.89
C ARG A 130 -1.52 13.30 6.76
N VAL A 131 -1.04 12.14 7.17
CA VAL A 131 0.36 11.72 7.05
C VAL A 131 0.46 10.72 5.91
N GLY A 132 1.25 11.08 4.91
CA GLY A 132 1.39 10.32 3.66
C GLY A 132 0.08 10.10 2.92
N THR A 133 -0.13 8.88 2.45
CA THR A 133 -1.24 8.48 1.59
C THR A 133 -2.07 7.38 2.24
N PHE A 134 -3.34 7.68 2.51
CA PHE A 134 -4.32 6.73 3.01
C PHE A 134 -5.03 6.01 1.86
N PHE A 135 -5.07 4.68 1.90
CA PHE A 135 -5.73 3.85 0.91
C PHE A 135 -7.17 3.59 1.33
N THR A 136 -8.12 3.91 0.45
CA THR A 136 -9.54 3.69 0.68
C THR A 136 -10.23 3.36 -0.63
N GLN A 137 -11.34 2.64 -0.54
CA GLN A 137 -12.33 2.64 -1.61
C GLN A 137 -13.19 3.89 -1.43
N ILE A 138 -13.26 4.73 -2.46
CA ILE A 138 -14.25 5.78 -2.59
C ILE A 138 -15.56 5.04 -2.92
N PRO A 139 -16.60 5.10 -2.07
CA PRO A 139 -17.88 4.54 -2.43
C PRO A 139 -18.32 5.16 -3.76
N GLU A 140 -18.69 4.33 -4.73
CA GLU A 140 -19.35 4.81 -5.95
C GLU A 140 -20.44 5.79 -5.51
N GLN A 141 -20.40 7.02 -6.01
CA GLN A 141 -21.57 7.88 -5.94
C GLN A 141 -22.65 7.10 -6.67
N ILE A 142 -23.61 6.56 -5.92
CA ILE A 142 -24.83 6.03 -6.52
C ILE A 142 -25.43 7.22 -7.25
N GLU A 143 -25.24 7.29 -8.57
CA GLU A 143 -26.01 8.17 -9.41
C GLU A 143 -27.46 7.78 -9.18
N SER A 144 -28.17 8.62 -8.42
CA SER A 144 -29.61 8.57 -8.27
C SER A 144 -30.26 8.88 -9.62
N THR A 145 -30.17 7.94 -10.54
CA THR A 145 -30.78 8.00 -11.87
C THR A 145 -31.88 6.95 -11.89
N GLN A 146 -33.11 7.45 -11.82
CA GLN A 146 -34.40 6.76 -12.05
C GLN A 146 -35.06 6.02 -10.86
N ALA A 147 -35.44 6.80 -9.84
CA ALA A 147 -36.71 6.57 -9.12
C ALA A 147 -37.92 7.20 -9.85
N MET A 148 -37.80 7.50 -11.15
CA MET A 148 -38.90 7.94 -11.99
C MET A 148 -38.88 7.14 -13.28
N ILE A 149 -40.07 6.63 -13.64
CA ILE A 149 -40.43 5.89 -14.85
C ILE A 149 -40.10 4.38 -14.78
N GLN A 150 -41.00 3.58 -14.18
CA GLN A 150 -41.93 2.71 -14.94
C GLN A 150 -42.88 1.96 -13.98
N ASN A 151 -44.17 2.33 -14.09
CA ASN A 151 -45.41 1.60 -13.81
C ASN A 151 -45.64 0.93 -12.44
#